data_AF-A0AAV2TPX0-F1
#
_entry.id   AF-A0AAV2TPX0-F1
#
_cell.length_a   1.000
_cell.length_b   1.000
_cell.length_c   1.000
_cell.angle_alpha   90.00
_cell.angle_beta   90.00
_cell.angle_gamma   90.00
#
_symmetry.space_group_name_H-M   'P 1'
#
loop_
_entity.id
_entity.type
_entity.pdbx_description
1 polymer ?
#
loop_
_entity_poly.entity_id
_entity_poly.type
_entity_poly.pdbx_seq_one_letter_code
_entity_poly.pdbx_strand_id
1 'polypeptide(L)'
;MESSNNPGTAYLCNVSFRLSCPPTGHILMEHRVYDLNIPLDHFNAELLARILDSGYHCVAVAQSVNIDDFNFNLKTDENSARKKTKEERQSMRASLVARLKPPSLDNIEKVLADSHKYRASNWSPAVFFRPRIFRRITLHCSDPSLAGLFFREFGEMLNSFDIVSLCPSSAEALAYACDGAPSLDLISLDLTKEGDFRLTGKQCSQIVSRGLHLEYHIRPLLRTGSGGSSARSNLAFSIVNLLASVRQSFTRAIVVSSSAANGWEVRRPLALIAILECLGLKPREVAHNALTKNPYSVLIHGLCRSRTAHGAAALLRVIAMPCVSSIKDGCEVTVKDDGEVPSKKKKLCSADLVKSAFTATP
;
A
#
# COMPACT_ATOMS: atom_id res chain seq x y z
N MET A 1 -25.95 -54.91 -12.25
CA MET A 1 -27.11 -54.16 -11.72
C MET A 1 -26.71 -53.72 -10.32
N GLU A 2 -26.09 -52.55 -10.25
CA GLU A 2 -26.72 -51.29 -9.77
C GLU A 2 -26.57 -51.21 -8.24
N SER A 3 -25.58 -50.42 -7.77
CA SER A 3 -25.71 -49.01 -7.36
C SER A 3 -26.48 -48.92 -6.01
N SER A 4 -25.92 -48.34 -4.95
CA SER A 4 -25.45 -46.96 -4.90
C SER A 4 -24.55 -46.72 -3.67
N ASN A 5 -23.49 -45.97 -3.94
CA ASN A 5 -22.62 -45.29 -2.97
C ASN A 5 -23.35 -44.10 -2.34
N ASN A 6 -23.05 -43.80 -1.08
CA ASN A 6 -23.01 -42.43 -0.59
C ASN A 6 -21.97 -42.28 0.53
N PRO A 7 -20.92 -41.44 0.37
CA PRO A 7 -19.91 -41.18 1.40
C PRO A 7 -20.10 -39.81 2.07
N GLY A 8 -19.53 -39.66 3.27
CA GLY A 8 -18.91 -38.40 3.68
C GLY A 8 -19.71 -37.51 4.64
N THR A 9 -19.74 -37.88 5.92
CA THR A 9 -20.04 -36.96 7.03
C THR A 9 -18.90 -35.95 7.16
N ALA A 10 -19.11 -34.72 6.69
CA ALA A 10 -18.18 -33.63 6.87
C ALA A 10 -18.21 -33.13 8.33
N TYR A 11 -17.07 -33.23 9.02
CA TYR A 11 -16.87 -32.57 10.31
C TYR A 11 -16.78 -31.06 10.09
N LEU A 12 -17.90 -30.35 10.26
CA LEU A 12 -17.90 -28.91 10.49
C LEU A 12 -17.33 -28.66 11.89
N CYS A 13 -16.10 -28.14 11.94
CA CYS A 13 -15.50 -27.64 13.16
C CYS A 13 -16.28 -26.37 13.56
N ASN A 14 -17.24 -26.52 14.47
CA ASN A 14 -17.95 -25.40 15.08
C ASN A 14 -16.97 -24.60 15.96
N VAL A 15 -16.37 -23.56 15.39
CA VAL A 15 -15.68 -22.54 16.18
C VAL A 15 -16.75 -21.63 16.77
N SER A 16 -17.08 -21.85 18.05
CA SER A 16 -18.00 -20.98 18.80
C SER A 16 -17.24 -19.73 19.26
N PHE A 17 -17.50 -18.60 18.60
CA PHE A 17 -17.03 -17.30 19.04
C PHE A 17 -18.01 -16.70 20.03
N ARG A 18 -17.64 -16.61 21.31
CA ARG A 18 -18.33 -15.70 22.25
C ARG A 18 -17.81 -14.29 22.04
N LEU A 19 -18.48 -13.55 21.16
CA LEU A 19 -18.35 -12.10 21.06
C LEU A 19 -19.25 -11.47 22.12
N SER A 20 -18.67 -10.86 23.15
CA SER A 20 -19.40 -9.88 23.96
C SER A 20 -19.51 -8.60 23.15
N CYS A 21 -20.54 -8.50 22.30
CA CYS A 21 -20.86 -7.28 21.58
C CYS A 21 -21.41 -6.22 22.54
N PRO A 22 -20.87 -4.98 22.57
CA PRO A 22 -21.69 -3.84 22.93
C PRO A 22 -22.75 -3.63 21.82
N PRO A 23 -23.97 -3.17 22.16
CA PRO A 23 -25.05 -3.06 21.19
C PRO A 23 -24.81 -1.82 20.32
N THR A 24 -24.16 -1.97 19.16
CA THR A 24 -24.13 -1.01 18.03
C THR A 24 -23.26 -1.54 16.88
N GLY A 25 -23.68 -2.65 16.26
CA GLY A 25 -22.92 -3.37 15.23
C GLY A 25 -22.82 -2.73 13.84
N HIS A 26 -23.15 -1.44 13.66
CA HIS A 26 -23.25 -0.82 12.33
C HIS A 26 -22.37 0.42 12.06
N ILE A 27 -21.52 0.89 13.00
CA ILE A 27 -20.92 2.24 12.88
C ILE A 27 -19.37 2.31 12.91
N LEU A 28 -18.64 1.23 13.24
CA LEU A 28 -17.20 1.37 13.56
C LEU A 28 -16.21 1.36 12.37
N MET A 29 -16.65 1.03 11.15
CA MET A 29 -15.74 0.96 9.98
C MET A 29 -15.77 2.17 9.05
N GLU A 30 -16.86 2.93 8.98
CA GLU A 30 -17.05 3.96 7.95
C GLU A 30 -16.30 5.28 8.19
N HIS A 31 -15.61 5.43 9.32
CA HIS A 31 -14.97 6.70 9.71
C HIS A 31 -13.44 6.67 9.75
N ARG A 32 -12.80 5.57 9.37
CA ARG A 32 -11.33 5.55 9.34
C ARG A 32 -10.80 6.34 8.16
N VAL A 33 -9.88 7.23 8.47
CA VAL A 33 -9.15 8.03 7.49
C VAL A 33 -7.76 7.45 7.32
N TYR A 34 -7.37 7.28 6.06
CA TYR A 34 -6.11 6.70 5.65
C TYR A 34 -5.22 7.77 5.01
N ASP A 35 -3.91 7.68 5.25
CA ASP A 35 -2.89 8.33 4.44
C ASP A 35 -1.94 7.27 3.93
N LEU A 36 -1.99 6.99 2.63
CA LEU A 36 -1.23 5.87 2.06
C LEU A 36 0.17 6.26 1.59
N ASN A 37 0.60 7.51 1.77
CA ASN A 37 1.91 7.94 1.28
C ASN A 37 2.62 8.90 2.23
N ILE A 38 3.41 8.37 3.17
CA ILE A 38 4.39 9.16 3.93
C ILE A 38 5.79 8.71 3.53
N PRO A 39 6.61 9.56 2.88
CA PRO A 39 7.95 9.18 2.46
C PRO A 39 8.82 8.74 3.63
N LEU A 40 9.50 7.59 3.50
CA LEU A 40 10.38 7.01 4.52
C LEU A 40 11.50 7.98 4.93
N ASP A 41 12.04 8.74 3.98
CA ASP A 41 13.13 9.70 4.21
C ASP A 41 12.77 10.81 5.21
N HIS A 42 11.47 11.14 5.30
CA HIS A 42 10.95 12.19 6.19
C HIS A 42 10.12 11.62 7.33
N PHE A 43 10.06 10.29 7.48
CA PHE A 43 9.25 9.64 8.48
C PHE A 43 9.89 9.78 9.87
N ASN A 44 9.41 10.75 10.63
CA ASN A 44 9.87 11.04 11.99
C ASN A 44 8.70 11.14 12.99
N ALA A 45 9.04 11.17 14.28
CA ALA A 45 8.05 11.19 15.36
C ALA A 45 7.17 12.45 15.36
N GLU A 46 7.73 13.60 15.00
CA GLU A 46 7.03 14.88 14.92
C GLU A 46 5.97 14.91 13.81
N LEU A 47 6.35 14.48 12.60
CA LEU A 47 5.47 14.37 11.45
C LEU A 47 4.34 13.38 11.74
N LEU A 48 4.69 12.20 12.28
CA LEU A 48 3.69 11.21 12.68
C LEU A 48 2.72 11.77 13.72
N ALA A 49 3.20 12.49 14.73
CA ALA A 49 2.33 13.14 15.71
C ALA A 49 1.35 14.11 15.04
N ARG A 50 1.81 14.93 14.09
CA ARG A 50 0.97 15.88 13.34
C ARG A 50 -0.07 15.20 12.46
N ILE A 51 0.27 14.09 11.83
CA ILE A 51 -0.67 13.26 11.04
C ILE A 51 -1.77 12.71 11.95
N LEU A 52 -1.41 12.17 13.11
CA LEU A 52 -2.36 11.59 14.05
C LEU A 52 -3.25 12.67 14.69
N ASP A 53 -2.69 13.82 15.08
CA ASP A 53 -3.44 14.99 15.55
C ASP A 53 -4.38 15.58 14.48
N SER A 54 -4.09 15.33 13.20
CA SER A 54 -4.95 15.75 12.07
C SER A 54 -6.13 14.81 11.84
N GLY A 55 -6.21 13.68 12.55
CA GLY A 55 -7.33 12.73 12.49
C GLY A 55 -7.11 11.52 11.58
N TYR A 56 -5.88 11.26 11.14
CA TYR A 56 -5.55 10.05 10.40
C TYR A 56 -5.36 8.86 11.35
N HIS A 57 -5.89 7.71 10.97
CA HIS A 57 -5.88 6.50 11.81
C HIS A 57 -4.94 5.43 11.26
N CYS A 58 -4.86 5.35 9.94
CA CYS A 58 -4.05 4.39 9.21
C CYS A 58 -3.07 5.14 8.33
N VAL A 59 -1.78 4.84 8.46
CA VAL A 59 -0.71 5.53 7.73
C VAL A 59 0.13 4.49 7.00
N ALA A 60 0.56 4.74 5.77
CA ALA A 60 1.53 3.89 5.08
C ALA A 60 2.84 4.66 4.86
N VAL A 61 3.94 4.04 5.30
CA VAL A 61 5.30 4.56 5.10
C VAL A 61 5.81 4.04 3.77
N ALA A 62 6.12 4.97 2.87
CA ALA A 62 6.46 4.72 1.48
C ALA A 62 7.95 4.82 1.23
N GLN A 63 8.53 3.75 0.70
CA GLN A 63 9.90 3.72 0.19
C GLN A 63 9.89 3.90 -1.33
N SER A 64 10.75 4.78 -1.85
CA SER A 64 10.80 5.08 -3.29
C SER A 64 11.98 4.40 -3.98
N VAL A 65 11.71 3.71 -5.08
CA VAL A 65 12.71 3.02 -5.90
C VAL A 65 12.48 3.35 -7.36
N ASN A 66 13.53 3.70 -8.10
CA ASN A 66 13.43 4.00 -9.52
C ASN A 66 13.83 2.77 -10.34
N ILE A 67 12.89 2.25 -11.14
CA ILE A 67 13.10 1.07 -11.99
C ILE A 67 14.17 1.33 -13.06
N ASP A 68 14.26 2.56 -13.55
CA ASP A 68 15.15 2.90 -14.67
C ASP A 68 16.64 2.86 -14.25
N ASP A 69 16.94 2.99 -12.95
CA ASP A 69 18.29 2.80 -12.39
C ASP A 69 18.82 1.37 -12.71
N PHE A 70 17.93 0.45 -13.06
CA PHE A 70 18.22 -0.97 -13.28
C PHE A 70 18.47 -1.34 -14.74
N ASN A 71 18.78 -0.35 -15.57
CA ASN A 71 19.28 -0.63 -16.91
C ASN A 71 20.68 -1.28 -16.82
N PHE A 72 20.75 -2.58 -17.10
CA PHE A 72 22.02 -3.32 -17.17
C PHE A 72 22.88 -2.94 -18.38
N ASN A 73 22.35 -2.12 -19.30
CA ASN A 73 23.08 -1.52 -20.39
C ASN A 73 23.43 -0.07 -20.02
N LEU A 74 24.71 0.30 -20.09
CA LEU A 74 25.12 1.70 -19.97
C LEU A 74 24.79 2.40 -21.28
N LYS A 75 24.08 3.53 -21.22
CA LYS A 75 24.14 4.54 -22.28
C LYS A 75 25.38 5.37 -21.97
N THR A 76 26.48 5.08 -22.63
CA THR A 76 27.61 6.02 -22.72
C THR A 76 27.18 7.15 -23.68
N ASP A 77 27.67 8.37 -23.48
CA ASP A 77 27.33 9.55 -24.30
C ASP A 77 27.70 9.38 -25.79
N GLU A 78 28.50 8.37 -26.10
CA GLU A 78 28.77 7.85 -27.45
C GLU A 78 27.92 6.59 -27.66
N ASN A 79 27.16 6.55 -28.77
CA ASN A 79 26.16 5.55 -29.23
C ASN A 79 26.52 4.02 -29.16
N SER A 80 27.56 3.62 -28.44
CA SER A 80 27.87 2.24 -28.11
C SER A 80 27.29 1.86 -26.73
N ALA A 81 26.33 0.93 -26.73
CA ALA A 81 25.82 0.32 -25.51
C ALA A 81 26.86 -0.69 -24.98
N ARG A 82 27.70 -0.28 -24.02
CA ARG A 82 28.57 -1.23 -23.33
C ARG A 82 27.75 -2.05 -22.34
N LYS A 83 27.86 -3.39 -22.45
CA LYS A 83 27.33 -4.32 -21.45
C LYS A 83 28.15 -4.19 -20.16
N LYS A 84 27.48 -3.88 -19.03
CA LYS A 84 28.10 -3.84 -17.69
C LYS A 84 28.80 -5.16 -17.35
N THR A 85 29.91 -5.09 -16.62
CA THR A 85 30.66 -6.28 -16.18
C THR A 85 29.82 -7.15 -15.24
N LYS A 86 30.16 -8.43 -15.09
CA LYS A 86 29.42 -9.35 -14.21
C LYS A 86 29.39 -8.85 -12.76
N GLU A 87 30.51 -8.29 -12.30
CA GLU A 87 30.70 -7.76 -10.95
C GLU A 87 29.86 -6.50 -10.71
N GLU A 88 29.84 -5.55 -11.66
CA GLU A 88 28.98 -4.36 -11.59
C GLU A 88 27.51 -4.75 -11.50
N ARG A 89 27.07 -5.73 -12.29
CA ARG A 89 25.69 -6.22 -12.25
C ARG A 89 25.36 -6.83 -10.89
N GLN A 90 26.28 -7.58 -10.31
CA GLN A 90 26.10 -8.19 -9.00
C GLN A 90 26.05 -7.14 -7.88
N SER A 91 26.91 -6.12 -7.93
CA SER A 91 26.89 -5.00 -6.99
C SER A 91 25.59 -4.20 -7.07
N MET A 92 25.12 -3.87 -8.28
CA MET A 92 23.84 -3.20 -8.48
C MET A 92 22.67 -4.02 -7.96
N ARG A 93 22.66 -5.34 -8.21
CA ARG A 93 21.67 -6.26 -7.64
C ARG A 93 21.69 -6.29 -6.11
N ALA A 94 22.87 -6.27 -5.49
CA ALA A 94 22.97 -6.24 -4.04
C ALA A 94 22.43 -4.92 -3.45
N SER A 95 22.79 -3.78 -4.07
CA SER A 95 22.26 -2.45 -3.70
C SER A 95 20.73 -2.40 -3.85
N LEU A 96 20.21 -2.99 -4.92
CA LEU A 96 18.78 -3.16 -5.18
C LEU A 96 18.06 -3.94 -4.10
N VAL A 97 18.56 -5.14 -3.80
CA VAL A 97 18.00 -6.00 -2.77
C VAL A 97 18.01 -5.28 -1.41
N ALA A 98 19.04 -4.46 -1.13
CA ALA A 98 19.05 -3.62 0.06
C ALA A 98 17.95 -2.55 0.05
N ARG A 99 17.70 -1.88 -1.08
CA ARG A 99 16.61 -0.89 -1.25
C ARG A 99 15.21 -1.52 -1.28
N LEU A 100 15.08 -2.79 -1.65
CA LEU A 100 13.81 -3.52 -1.67
C LEU A 100 13.49 -4.23 -0.36
N LYS A 101 14.30 -4.02 0.69
CA LYS A 101 13.97 -4.48 2.04
C LYS A 101 12.99 -3.50 2.69
N PRO A 102 11.84 -3.99 3.18
CA PRO A 102 10.89 -3.15 3.87
C PRO A 102 11.49 -2.59 5.18
N PRO A 103 11.05 -1.41 5.64
CA PRO A 103 11.49 -0.85 6.91
C PRO A 103 11.16 -1.81 8.07
N SER A 104 12.06 -1.90 9.05
CA SER A 104 11.85 -2.77 10.21
C SER A 104 10.67 -2.28 11.05
N LEU A 105 9.86 -3.24 11.52
CA LEU A 105 8.70 -2.95 12.36
C LEU A 105 9.12 -2.28 13.67
N ASP A 106 10.23 -2.71 14.28
CA ASP A 106 10.76 -2.12 15.52
C ASP A 106 11.07 -0.62 15.38
N ASN A 107 11.60 -0.20 14.22
CA ASN A 107 11.87 1.21 13.96
C ASN A 107 10.56 2.01 13.85
N ILE A 108 9.55 1.44 13.20
CA ILE A 108 8.23 2.06 13.07
C ILE A 108 7.54 2.16 14.43
N GLU A 109 7.61 1.10 15.24
CA GLU A 109 7.03 1.07 16.59
C GLU A 109 7.73 2.06 17.52
N LYS A 110 9.05 2.20 17.42
CA LYS A 110 9.82 3.21 18.13
C LYS A 110 9.38 4.62 17.75
N VAL A 111 9.27 4.92 16.46
CA VAL A 111 8.79 6.23 15.97
C VAL A 111 7.36 6.51 16.45
N LEU A 112 6.49 5.48 16.45
CA LEU A 112 5.13 5.61 16.99
C LEU A 112 5.15 5.91 18.49
N ALA A 113 5.97 5.21 19.27
CA ALA A 113 6.13 5.47 20.71
C ALA A 113 6.65 6.90 20.97
N ASP A 114 7.67 7.32 20.23
CA ASP A 114 8.25 8.67 20.34
C ASP A 114 7.28 9.76 19.88
N SER A 115 6.39 9.49 18.93
CA SER A 115 5.39 10.46 18.46
C SER A 115 4.47 10.98 19.56
N HIS A 116 4.23 10.17 20.60
CA HIS A 116 3.40 10.58 21.74
C HIS A 116 3.96 11.80 22.48
N LYS A 117 5.27 12.04 22.43
CA LYS A 117 5.91 13.21 23.05
C LYS A 117 5.57 14.53 22.34
N TYR A 118 5.23 14.47 21.06
CA TYR A 118 5.05 15.64 20.19
C TYR A 118 3.57 15.95 19.88
N ARG A 119 2.64 15.13 20.39
CA ARG A 119 1.21 15.34 20.18
C ARG A 119 0.73 16.58 20.90
N ALA A 120 0.02 17.43 20.19
CA ALA A 120 -0.64 18.59 20.75
C ALA A 120 -1.91 18.21 21.52
N SER A 121 -2.52 17.08 21.17
CA SER A 121 -3.66 16.54 21.89
C SER A 121 -3.18 15.70 23.09
N ASN A 122 -3.48 16.17 24.31
CA ASN A 122 -3.35 15.36 25.54
C ASN A 122 -4.40 14.25 25.64
N TRP A 123 -5.26 14.11 24.62
CA TRP A 123 -6.20 13.01 24.56
C TRP A 123 -5.39 11.72 24.53
N SER A 124 -5.51 10.91 25.58
CA SER A 124 -5.15 9.49 25.50
C SER A 124 -5.69 9.00 24.16
N PRO A 125 -4.85 8.42 23.27
CA PRO A 125 -5.26 8.07 21.91
C PRO A 125 -6.61 7.41 22.03
N ALA A 126 -7.65 8.05 21.48
CA ALA A 126 -9.03 7.78 21.82
C ALA A 126 -9.20 6.27 22.01
N VAL A 127 -9.68 5.87 23.19
CA VAL A 127 -9.69 4.52 23.81
C VAL A 127 -10.18 3.40 22.86
N PHE A 128 -10.64 3.76 21.68
CA PHE A 128 -11.19 2.89 20.65
C PHE A 128 -10.21 2.47 19.55
N PHE A 129 -9.14 3.22 19.21
CA PHE A 129 -8.30 2.88 18.05
C PHE A 129 -6.80 3.20 18.17
N ARG A 130 -5.96 2.16 18.24
CA ARG A 130 -4.50 2.27 18.07
C ARG A 130 -4.17 2.59 16.60
N PRO A 131 -3.35 3.62 16.30
CA PRO A 131 -2.90 3.92 14.95
C PRO A 131 -2.23 2.71 14.30
N ARG A 132 -2.49 2.48 13.01
CA ARG A 132 -1.88 1.39 12.24
C ARG A 132 -0.95 1.93 11.19
N ILE A 133 0.24 1.35 11.12
CA ILE A 133 1.27 1.76 10.18
C ILE A 133 1.55 0.60 9.23
N PHE A 134 1.45 0.86 7.94
CA PHE A 134 1.67 -0.09 6.86
C PHE A 134 2.95 0.25 6.10
N ARG A 135 3.50 -0.73 5.40
CA ARG A 135 4.73 -0.58 4.61
C ARG A 135 4.38 -0.56 3.13
N ARG A 136 4.74 0.51 2.45
CA ARG A 136 4.48 0.72 1.04
C ARG A 136 5.80 0.87 0.28
N ILE A 137 5.81 0.40 -0.96
CA ILE A 137 6.85 0.73 -1.94
C ILE A 137 6.23 1.48 -3.12
N THR A 138 6.92 2.52 -3.58
CA THR A 138 6.57 3.29 -4.78
C THR A 138 7.68 3.13 -5.81
N LEU A 139 7.33 2.54 -6.95
CA LEU A 139 8.24 2.24 -8.05
C LEU A 139 8.11 3.31 -9.13
N HIS A 140 9.15 4.08 -9.41
CA HIS A 140 9.16 5.02 -10.53
C HIS A 140 9.54 4.30 -11.81
N CYS A 141 8.80 4.55 -12.89
CA CYS A 141 9.00 3.86 -14.16
C CYS A 141 8.90 4.83 -15.33
N SER A 142 9.94 4.88 -16.17
CA SER A 142 9.91 5.59 -17.46
C SER A 142 9.82 4.64 -18.64
N ASP A 143 10.57 3.54 -18.62
CA ASP A 143 10.58 2.54 -19.70
C ASP A 143 9.79 1.26 -19.32
N PRO A 144 8.68 0.95 -20.01
CA PRO A 144 7.87 -0.24 -19.72
C PRO A 144 8.63 -1.56 -19.94
N SER A 145 9.62 -1.58 -20.84
CA SER A 145 10.42 -2.77 -21.12
C SER A 145 11.25 -3.19 -19.90
N LEU A 146 11.82 -2.21 -19.20
CA LEU A 146 12.58 -2.45 -17.97
C LEU A 146 11.67 -2.88 -16.81
N ALA A 147 10.47 -2.32 -16.73
CA ALA A 147 9.50 -2.67 -15.70
C ALA A 147 9.11 -4.16 -15.77
N GLY A 148 8.85 -4.71 -16.95
CA GLY A 148 8.54 -6.13 -17.11
C GLY A 148 9.66 -7.05 -16.60
N LEU A 149 10.92 -6.69 -16.86
CA LEU A 149 12.08 -7.42 -16.34
C LEU A 149 12.19 -7.31 -14.81
N PHE A 150 12.00 -6.10 -14.27
CA PHE A 150 12.03 -5.84 -12.83
C PHE A 150 11.00 -6.67 -12.07
N PHE A 151 9.74 -6.66 -12.51
CA PHE A 151 8.68 -7.44 -11.86
C PHE A 151 8.93 -8.95 -11.90
N ARG A 152 9.54 -9.45 -12.99
CA ARG A 152 9.91 -10.87 -13.09
C ARG A 152 11.02 -11.26 -12.12
N GLU A 153 12.03 -10.39 -11.94
CA GLU A 153 13.18 -10.69 -11.08
C GLU A 153 12.87 -10.47 -9.60
N PHE A 154 12.08 -9.44 -9.27
CA PHE A 154 11.90 -8.96 -7.90
C PHE A 154 10.47 -9.04 -7.38
N GLY A 155 9.53 -9.59 -8.15
CA GLY A 155 8.11 -9.67 -7.78
C GLY A 155 7.86 -10.39 -6.46
N GLU A 156 8.67 -11.39 -6.10
CA GLU A 156 8.55 -12.06 -4.80
C GLU A 156 8.92 -11.14 -3.63
N MET A 157 9.94 -10.29 -3.78
CA MET A 157 10.31 -9.32 -2.74
C MET A 157 9.24 -8.25 -2.54
N LEU A 158 8.53 -7.87 -3.61
CA LEU A 158 7.41 -6.92 -3.52
C LEU A 158 6.25 -7.46 -2.64
N ASN A 159 6.16 -8.77 -2.44
CA ASN A 159 5.18 -9.37 -1.52
C ASN A 159 5.52 -9.15 -0.03
N SER A 160 6.72 -8.66 0.29
CA SER A 160 7.07 -8.25 1.66
C SER A 160 6.49 -6.88 2.05
N PHE A 161 6.03 -6.10 1.08
CA PHE A 161 5.34 -4.83 1.30
C PHE A 161 3.82 -5.04 1.31
N ASP A 162 3.14 -4.24 2.12
CA ASP A 162 1.69 -4.27 2.26
C ASP A 162 1.00 -3.61 1.06
N ILE A 163 1.63 -2.59 0.47
CA ILE A 163 1.14 -1.87 -0.71
C ILE A 163 2.28 -1.71 -1.72
N VAL A 164 2.01 -2.07 -2.97
CA VAL A 164 2.90 -1.79 -4.11
C VAL A 164 2.26 -0.75 -5.01
N SER A 165 3.00 0.32 -5.24
CA SER A 165 2.60 1.45 -6.06
C SER A 165 3.57 1.66 -7.21
N LEU A 166 3.06 2.13 -8.36
CA LEU A 166 3.85 2.48 -9.54
C LEU A 166 3.57 3.94 -9.91
N CYS A 167 4.64 4.72 -10.07
CA CYS A 167 4.60 6.11 -10.51
C CYS A 167 5.14 6.19 -11.94
N PRO A 168 4.27 6.17 -12.96
CA PRO A 168 4.70 6.30 -14.36
C PRO A 168 5.18 7.72 -14.64
N SER A 169 6.26 7.86 -15.41
CA SER A 169 6.77 9.16 -15.89
C SER A 169 6.48 9.40 -17.38
N SER A 170 6.05 8.37 -18.12
CA SER A 170 5.70 8.41 -19.54
C SER A 170 4.30 7.86 -19.79
N ALA A 171 3.68 8.22 -20.94
CA ALA A 171 2.37 7.69 -21.33
C ALA A 171 2.41 6.17 -21.60
N GLU A 172 3.54 5.67 -22.11
CA GLU A 172 3.76 4.24 -22.32
C GLU A 172 3.88 3.47 -21.00
N ALA A 173 4.60 4.03 -20.02
CA ALA A 173 4.67 3.46 -18.67
C ALA A 173 3.29 3.47 -17.99
N LEU A 174 2.48 4.51 -18.21
CA LEU A 174 1.10 4.56 -17.71
C LEU A 174 0.23 3.47 -18.36
N ALA A 175 0.34 3.26 -19.68
CA ALA A 175 -0.37 2.18 -20.36
C ALA A 175 0.03 0.81 -19.82
N TYR A 176 1.34 0.59 -19.62
CA TYR A 176 1.85 -0.63 -18.99
C TYR A 176 1.35 -0.81 -17.55
N ALA A 177 1.26 0.26 -16.76
CA ALA A 177 0.70 0.22 -15.42
C ALA A 177 -0.75 -0.30 -15.39
N CYS A 178 -1.55 0.15 -16.36
CA CYS A 178 -2.97 -0.18 -16.46
C CYS A 178 -3.20 -1.64 -16.90
N ASP A 179 -2.39 -2.16 -17.83
CA ASP A 179 -2.67 -3.44 -18.50
C ASP A 179 -1.64 -4.55 -18.16
N GLY A 180 -0.35 -4.22 -18.16
CA GLY A 180 0.73 -5.22 -18.17
C GLY A 180 1.46 -5.45 -16.84
N ALA A 181 1.39 -4.53 -15.87
CA ALA A 181 2.18 -4.62 -14.64
C ALA A 181 1.61 -5.65 -13.65
N PRO A 182 2.28 -6.76 -13.32
CA PRO A 182 1.77 -7.74 -12.36
C PRO A 182 1.90 -7.20 -10.92
N SER A 183 1.04 -7.67 -10.00
CA SER A 183 1.19 -7.44 -8.55
C SER A 183 1.25 -5.95 -8.14
N LEU A 184 0.45 -5.11 -8.80
CA LEU A 184 0.32 -3.69 -8.51
C LEU A 184 -0.99 -3.43 -7.73
N ASP A 185 -0.99 -2.46 -6.82
CA ASP A 185 -2.19 -2.08 -6.04
C ASP A 185 -2.65 -0.64 -6.34
N LEU A 186 -1.69 0.25 -6.62
CA LEU A 186 -1.93 1.69 -6.73
C LEU A 186 -1.09 2.31 -7.86
N ILE A 187 -1.68 3.19 -8.66
CA ILE A 187 -0.97 4.00 -9.65
C ILE A 187 -0.89 5.43 -9.13
N SER A 188 0.32 5.94 -8.89
CA SER A 188 0.52 7.31 -8.38
C SER A 188 0.88 8.25 -9.50
N LEU A 189 0.14 9.35 -9.64
CA LEU A 189 0.44 10.35 -10.66
C LEU A 189 1.32 11.46 -10.08
N ASP A 190 2.45 11.71 -10.73
CA ASP A 190 3.31 12.86 -10.40
C ASP A 190 2.75 14.13 -11.05
N LEU A 191 2.14 14.97 -10.22
CA LEU A 191 1.56 16.25 -10.65
C LEU A 191 2.60 17.34 -10.88
N THR A 192 3.86 17.14 -10.48
CA THR A 192 4.92 18.16 -10.63
C THR A 192 5.43 18.27 -12.06
N LYS A 193 5.25 17.21 -12.87
CA LYS A 193 5.68 17.17 -14.26
C LYS A 193 4.50 17.47 -15.16
N GLU A 194 4.72 18.25 -16.20
CA GLU A 194 3.77 18.39 -17.31
C GLU A 194 3.80 17.08 -18.10
N GLY A 195 2.96 16.14 -17.69
CA GLY A 195 2.72 14.89 -18.40
C GLY A 195 1.32 14.89 -18.98
N ASP A 196 1.19 14.55 -20.26
CA ASP A 196 -0.10 14.35 -20.93
C ASP A 196 -0.71 13.00 -20.49
N PHE A 197 -0.95 12.83 -19.18
CA PHE A 197 -1.56 11.65 -18.59
C PHE A 197 -3.07 11.65 -18.82
N ARG A 198 -3.46 11.55 -20.09
CA ARG A 198 -4.87 11.43 -20.48
C ARG A 198 -5.30 9.98 -20.40
N LEU A 199 -5.96 9.64 -19.29
CA LEU A 199 -6.55 8.32 -19.12
C LEU A 199 -7.74 8.16 -20.07
N THR A 200 -7.64 7.15 -20.93
CA THR A 200 -8.73 6.74 -21.83
C THR A 200 -9.76 5.91 -21.06
N GLY A 201 -11.02 5.88 -21.53
CA GLY A 201 -12.05 5.04 -20.91
C GLY A 201 -11.68 3.55 -20.84
N LYS A 202 -10.91 3.04 -21.82
CA LYS A 202 -10.40 1.67 -21.79
C LYS A 202 -9.42 1.45 -20.63
N GLN A 203 -8.44 2.33 -20.46
CA GLN A 203 -7.47 2.26 -19.35
C GLN A 203 -8.18 2.34 -18.00
N CYS A 204 -9.17 3.22 -17.86
CA CYS A 204 -9.97 3.32 -16.64
C CYS A 204 -10.75 2.05 -16.33
N SER A 205 -11.36 1.42 -17.34
CA SER A 205 -12.02 0.13 -17.16
C SER A 205 -11.05 -0.97 -16.73
N GLN A 206 -9.81 -0.97 -17.26
CA GLN A 206 -8.78 -1.93 -16.85
C GLN A 206 -8.30 -1.71 -15.42
N ILE A 207 -8.12 -0.45 -15.01
CA ILE A 207 -7.78 -0.11 -13.63
C ILE A 207 -8.85 -0.68 -12.68
N VAL A 208 -10.12 -0.42 -12.97
CA VAL A 208 -11.24 -0.87 -12.11
C VAL A 208 -11.40 -2.40 -12.14
N SER A 209 -11.31 -3.05 -13.31
CA SER A 209 -11.46 -4.51 -13.42
C SER A 209 -10.39 -5.26 -12.64
N ARG A 210 -9.19 -4.68 -12.55
CA ARG A 210 -8.04 -5.23 -11.82
C ARG A 210 -8.02 -4.85 -10.33
N GLY A 211 -8.96 -4.05 -9.85
CA GLY A 211 -8.98 -3.57 -8.48
C GLY A 211 -7.92 -2.51 -8.16
N LEU A 212 -7.28 -1.93 -9.19
CA LEU A 212 -6.29 -0.87 -9.05
C LEU A 212 -6.96 0.47 -8.72
N HIS A 213 -6.22 1.34 -8.07
CA HIS A 213 -6.66 2.69 -7.74
C HIS A 213 -5.68 3.73 -8.27
N LEU A 214 -6.17 4.95 -8.50
CA LEU A 214 -5.38 6.09 -8.95
C LEU A 214 -5.14 7.04 -7.77
N GLU A 215 -3.88 7.34 -7.47
CA GLU A 215 -3.50 8.19 -6.36
C GLU A 215 -3.01 9.56 -6.80
N TYR A 216 -3.51 10.60 -6.13
CA TYR A 216 -3.00 11.96 -6.20
C TYR A 216 -2.30 12.37 -4.91
N HIS A 217 -1.12 12.97 -5.05
CA HIS A 217 -0.37 13.53 -3.92
C HIS A 217 -0.71 14.99 -3.71
N ILE A 218 -0.94 15.37 -2.45
CA ILE A 218 -1.30 16.74 -2.09
C ILE A 218 -0.07 17.65 -1.95
N ARG A 219 1.08 17.11 -1.50
CA ARG A 219 2.34 17.87 -1.33
C ARG A 219 2.63 18.86 -2.47
N PRO A 220 2.63 18.47 -3.76
CA PRO A 220 2.92 19.38 -4.86
C PRO A 220 2.01 20.62 -4.91
N LEU A 221 0.75 20.48 -4.50
CA LEU A 221 -0.28 21.52 -4.56
C LEU A 221 -0.06 22.64 -3.55
N LEU A 222 0.64 22.33 -2.45
CA LEU A 222 0.89 23.26 -1.34
C LEU A 222 2.15 24.10 -1.54
N ARG A 223 2.97 23.79 -2.54
CA ARG A 223 4.20 24.55 -2.83
C ARG A 223 3.84 25.94 -3.35
N THR A 224 4.64 26.93 -3.00
CA THR A 224 4.52 28.28 -3.55
C THR A 224 5.27 28.40 -4.88
N GLY A 225 4.96 29.43 -5.66
CA GLY A 225 5.62 29.70 -6.95
C GLY A 225 5.05 28.91 -8.13
N SER A 226 5.80 28.90 -9.24
CA SER A 226 5.36 28.30 -10.52
C SER A 226 5.10 26.80 -10.40
N GLY A 227 5.98 26.05 -9.72
CA GLY A 227 5.83 24.60 -9.56
C GLY A 227 4.53 24.18 -8.86
N GLY A 228 4.10 24.93 -7.83
CA GLY A 228 2.81 24.66 -7.17
C GLY A 228 1.60 25.13 -7.98
N SER A 229 1.76 26.17 -8.80
CA SER A 229 0.71 26.57 -9.75
C SER A 229 0.50 25.51 -10.83
N SER A 230 1.58 25.01 -11.43
CA SER A 230 1.51 23.93 -12.43
C SER A 230 0.90 22.67 -11.85
N ALA A 231 1.26 22.25 -10.63
CA ALA A 231 0.68 21.07 -10.00
C ALA A 231 -0.84 21.20 -9.77
N ARG A 232 -1.32 22.39 -9.39
CA ARG A 232 -2.77 22.67 -9.25
C ARG A 232 -3.49 22.61 -10.59
N SER A 233 -2.91 23.19 -11.64
CA SER A 233 -3.45 23.09 -13.01
C SER A 233 -3.48 21.64 -13.51
N ASN A 234 -2.41 20.89 -13.28
CA ASN A 234 -2.30 19.47 -13.68
C ASN A 234 -3.35 18.61 -12.97
N LEU A 235 -3.57 18.83 -11.67
CA LEU A 235 -4.62 18.13 -10.93
C LEU A 235 -6.01 18.46 -11.48
N ALA A 236 -6.30 19.76 -11.66
CA ALA A 236 -7.59 20.20 -12.19
C ALA A 236 -7.84 19.61 -13.58
N PHE A 237 -6.83 19.66 -14.45
CA PHE A 237 -6.89 19.05 -15.79
C PHE A 237 -7.13 17.54 -15.72
N SER A 238 -6.42 16.82 -14.85
CA SER A 238 -6.56 15.37 -14.69
C SER A 238 -7.97 14.99 -14.21
N ILE A 239 -8.50 15.67 -13.18
CA ILE A 239 -9.85 15.42 -12.67
C ILE A 239 -10.92 15.76 -13.70
N VAL A 240 -10.81 16.91 -14.38
CA VAL A 240 -11.76 17.30 -15.43
C VAL A 240 -11.73 16.30 -16.59
N ASN A 241 -10.55 15.87 -17.02
CA ASN A 241 -10.41 14.86 -18.07
C ASN A 241 -11.04 13.52 -17.65
N LEU A 242 -10.86 13.10 -16.39
CA LEU A 242 -11.50 11.91 -15.85
C LEU A 242 -13.03 12.03 -15.83
N LEU A 243 -13.57 13.17 -15.37
CA LEU A 243 -15.01 13.40 -15.32
C LEU A 243 -15.64 13.49 -16.72
N ALA A 244 -14.92 14.06 -17.70
CA ALA A 244 -15.40 14.20 -19.07
C ALA A 244 -15.29 12.90 -19.88
N SER A 245 -14.16 12.20 -19.77
CA SER A 245 -13.86 11.04 -20.61
C SER A 245 -14.32 9.72 -20.00
N VAL A 246 -14.52 9.67 -18.68
CA VAL A 246 -14.77 8.45 -17.92
C VAL A 246 -16.08 8.59 -17.16
N ARG A 247 -16.83 7.49 -17.09
CA ARG A 247 -18.08 7.46 -16.33
C ARG A 247 -17.84 7.81 -14.87
N GLN A 248 -18.85 8.39 -14.22
CA GLN A 248 -18.85 8.73 -12.79
C GLN A 248 -18.39 7.59 -11.87
N SER A 249 -18.54 6.33 -12.29
CA SER A 249 -18.08 5.15 -11.55
C SER A 249 -16.58 5.14 -11.27
N PHE A 250 -15.75 5.73 -12.14
CA PHE A 250 -14.29 5.72 -11.96
C PHE A 250 -13.82 6.61 -10.81
N THR A 251 -14.63 7.60 -10.42
CA THR A 251 -14.32 8.45 -9.25
C THR A 251 -14.20 7.66 -7.95
N ARG A 252 -14.76 6.44 -7.90
CA ARG A 252 -14.62 5.48 -6.79
C ARG A 252 -13.25 4.79 -6.73
N ALA A 253 -12.41 4.95 -7.74
CA ALA A 253 -11.04 4.41 -7.76
C ALA A 253 -9.99 5.48 -7.41
N ILE A 254 -10.41 6.71 -7.06
CA ILE A 254 -9.50 7.80 -6.72
C ILE A 254 -9.08 7.70 -5.25
N VAL A 255 -7.79 7.83 -4.99
CA VAL A 255 -7.18 7.89 -3.65
C VAL A 255 -6.38 9.17 -3.53
N VAL A 256 -6.37 9.75 -2.34
CA VAL A 256 -5.60 10.96 -2.05
C VAL A 256 -4.71 10.71 -0.85
N SER A 257 -3.43 11.06 -0.99
CA SER A 257 -2.44 10.92 0.08
C SER A 257 -1.64 12.21 0.22
N SER A 258 -1.12 12.47 1.42
CA SER A 258 -0.45 13.75 1.69
C SER A 258 0.91 13.84 0.99
N SER A 259 1.70 12.75 1.00
CA SER A 259 3.12 12.77 0.60
C SER A 259 3.91 13.83 1.40
N ALA A 260 3.51 14.09 2.65
CA ALA A 260 4.10 15.16 3.46
C ALA A 260 5.55 14.83 3.83
N ALA A 261 6.46 15.79 3.65
CA ALA A 261 7.81 15.76 4.22
C ALA A 261 7.86 16.49 5.55
N ASN A 262 6.98 17.49 5.75
CA ASN A 262 6.95 18.32 6.93
C ASN A 262 5.54 18.41 7.51
N GLY A 263 5.44 18.66 8.82
CA GLY A 263 4.13 18.77 9.50
C GLY A 263 3.20 19.85 8.91
N TRP A 264 3.75 20.90 8.31
CA TRP A 264 3.00 21.98 7.66
C TRP A 264 2.28 21.58 6.38
N GLU A 265 2.66 20.46 5.76
CA GLU A 265 2.07 19.97 4.52
C GLU A 265 0.92 18.99 4.79
N VAL A 266 0.77 18.55 6.04
CA VAL A 266 -0.35 17.72 6.48
C VAL A 266 -1.61 18.60 6.52
N ARG A 267 -2.70 18.07 5.99
CA ARG A 267 -4.01 18.74 5.98
C ARG A 267 -5.03 17.84 6.65
N ARG A 268 -6.00 18.43 7.36
CA ARG A 268 -7.10 17.66 7.93
C ARG A 268 -7.95 17.05 6.81
N PRO A 269 -8.53 15.86 7.00
CA PRO A 269 -9.34 15.18 5.98
C PRO A 269 -10.49 16.05 5.45
N LEU A 270 -11.13 16.82 6.32
CA LEU A 270 -12.22 17.74 5.93
C LEU A 270 -11.75 18.82 4.93
N ALA A 271 -10.52 19.34 5.08
CA ALA A 271 -9.98 20.32 4.16
C ALA A 271 -9.66 19.70 2.80
N LEU A 272 -9.17 18.45 2.78
CA LEU A 272 -8.95 17.72 1.53
C LEU A 272 -10.26 17.44 0.80
N ILE A 273 -11.31 17.04 1.50
CA ILE A 273 -12.65 16.84 0.92
C ILE A 273 -13.14 18.11 0.25
N ALA A 274 -13.02 19.27 0.91
CA ALA A 274 -13.41 20.56 0.34
C ALA A 274 -12.61 20.89 -0.94
N ILE A 275 -11.30 20.64 -0.95
CA ILE A 275 -10.46 20.85 -2.15
C ILE A 275 -10.96 19.97 -3.31
N LEU A 276 -11.23 18.69 -3.04
CA LEU A 276 -11.72 17.75 -4.06
C LEU A 276 -13.11 18.13 -4.60
N GLU A 277 -14.00 18.62 -3.74
CA GLU A 277 -15.32 19.11 -4.14
C GLU A 277 -15.23 20.34 -5.05
N CYS A 278 -14.33 21.27 -4.74
CA CYS A 278 -14.06 22.43 -5.59
C CYS A 278 -13.54 22.04 -6.97
N LEU A 279 -12.84 20.90 -7.08
CA LEU A 279 -12.33 20.36 -8.35
C LEU A 279 -13.38 19.55 -9.13
N GLY A 280 -14.60 19.42 -8.61
CA GLY A 280 -15.72 18.78 -9.32
C GLY A 280 -16.03 17.35 -8.90
N LEU A 281 -15.32 16.78 -7.90
CA LEU A 281 -15.68 15.47 -7.34
C LEU A 281 -16.94 15.58 -6.47
N LYS A 282 -18.10 15.44 -7.13
CA LYS A 282 -19.44 15.45 -6.52
C LYS A 282 -20.13 14.09 -6.69
N PRO A 283 -21.01 13.67 -5.76
CA PRO A 283 -21.33 14.31 -4.48
C PRO A 283 -20.19 14.22 -3.45
N ARG A 284 -20.30 14.97 -2.34
CA ARG A 284 -19.34 15.00 -1.20
C ARG A 284 -18.86 13.63 -0.75
N GLU A 285 -19.75 12.64 -0.79
CA GLU A 285 -19.47 11.24 -0.45
C GLU A 285 -18.33 10.65 -1.28
N VAL A 286 -18.21 11.01 -2.56
CA VAL A 286 -17.14 10.54 -3.44
C VAL A 286 -15.79 11.09 -2.98
N ALA A 287 -15.73 12.39 -2.67
CA ALA A 287 -14.53 13.02 -2.12
C ALA A 287 -14.17 12.44 -0.73
N HIS A 288 -15.16 12.13 0.11
CA HIS A 288 -14.95 11.44 1.38
C HIS A 288 -14.43 10.01 1.20
N ASN A 289 -14.94 9.27 0.22
CA ASN A 289 -14.52 7.90 -0.06
C ASN A 289 -13.05 7.83 -0.53
N ALA A 290 -12.55 8.87 -1.18
CA ALA A 290 -11.14 8.96 -1.61
C ALA A 290 -10.13 8.92 -0.43
N LEU A 291 -10.58 9.21 0.79
CA LEU A 291 -9.77 9.18 2.02
C LEU A 291 -10.15 8.04 2.98
N THR A 292 -11.26 7.35 2.72
CA THR A 292 -11.84 6.35 3.64
C THR A 292 -11.97 4.99 2.96
N LYS A 293 -13.01 4.78 2.14
CA LYS A 293 -13.33 3.49 1.51
C LYS A 293 -12.33 3.06 0.45
N ASN A 294 -11.88 3.98 -0.40
CA ASN A 294 -10.97 3.69 -1.53
C ASN A 294 -9.56 3.30 -1.05
N PRO A 295 -8.91 4.01 -0.10
CA PRO A 295 -7.63 3.55 0.43
C PRO A 295 -7.76 2.26 1.24
N TYR A 296 -8.92 2.00 1.87
CA TYR A 296 -9.19 0.70 2.49
C TYR A 296 -9.22 -0.43 1.46
N SER A 297 -9.86 -0.26 0.30
CA SER A 297 -9.84 -1.27 -0.77
C SER A 297 -8.43 -1.51 -1.31
N VAL A 298 -7.60 -0.48 -1.44
CA VAL A 298 -6.17 -0.61 -1.80
C VAL A 298 -5.42 -1.47 -0.78
N LEU A 299 -5.62 -1.21 0.51
CA LEU A 299 -4.98 -1.99 1.57
C LEU A 299 -5.40 -3.45 1.54
N ILE A 300 -6.69 -3.74 1.38
CA ILE A 300 -7.18 -5.12 1.29
C ILE A 300 -6.62 -5.81 0.04
N HIS A 301 -6.57 -5.11 -1.10
CA HIS A 301 -5.99 -5.63 -2.32
C HIS A 301 -4.51 -6.01 -2.13
N GLY A 302 -3.70 -5.11 -1.57
CA GLY A 302 -2.27 -5.34 -1.33
C GLY A 302 -1.99 -6.42 -0.28
N LEU A 303 -2.79 -6.49 0.78
CA LEU A 303 -2.65 -7.54 1.80
C LEU A 303 -3.02 -8.92 1.25
N CYS A 304 -4.06 -9.03 0.42
CA CYS A 304 -4.42 -10.27 -0.28
C CYS A 304 -3.37 -10.69 -1.32
N ARG A 305 -2.65 -9.72 -1.90
CA ARG A 305 -1.53 -9.98 -2.82
C ARG A 305 -0.31 -10.53 -2.10
N SER A 306 0.06 -9.94 -0.95
CA SER A 306 1.11 -10.50 -0.09
C SER A 306 0.68 -11.89 0.37
N ARG A 307 1.55 -12.92 0.28
CA ARG A 307 1.21 -14.36 0.41
C ARG A 307 0.71 -14.81 1.82
N THR A 308 -0.01 -13.97 2.56
CA THR A 308 -0.82 -14.40 3.71
C THR A 308 -1.93 -15.29 3.18
N ALA A 309 -1.77 -16.61 3.29
CA ALA A 309 -2.63 -17.61 2.65
C ALA A 309 -4.11 -17.61 3.09
N HIS A 310 -4.58 -16.66 3.91
CA HIS A 310 -5.97 -16.61 4.35
C HIS A 310 -6.43 -15.14 4.36
N GLY A 311 -7.47 -14.80 3.59
CA GLY A 311 -8.09 -13.47 3.59
C GLY A 311 -8.52 -13.01 4.99
N ALA A 312 -8.70 -13.95 5.93
CA ALA A 312 -8.89 -13.67 7.35
C ALA A 312 -7.68 -12.96 8.00
N ALA A 313 -6.44 -13.33 7.67
CA ALA A 313 -5.23 -12.70 8.20
C ALA A 313 -5.07 -11.26 7.69
N ALA A 314 -5.36 -11.03 6.39
CA ALA A 314 -5.43 -9.69 5.81
C ALA A 314 -6.49 -8.84 6.55
N LEU A 315 -7.66 -9.41 6.80
CA LEU A 315 -8.73 -8.73 7.51
C LEU A 315 -8.33 -8.41 8.97
N LEU A 316 -7.62 -9.29 9.69
CA LEU A 316 -7.11 -9.00 11.04
C LEU A 316 -6.11 -7.84 11.07
N ARG A 317 -5.31 -7.67 10.02
CA ARG A 317 -4.39 -6.52 9.89
C ARG A 317 -5.11 -5.20 9.66
N VAL A 318 -6.38 -5.22 9.24
CA VAL A 318 -7.18 -4.00 9.02
C VAL A 318 -8.24 -3.78 10.11
N ILE A 319 -8.90 -4.84 10.58
CA ILE A 319 -9.80 -4.80 11.73
C ILE A 319 -8.98 -4.40 12.96
N ALA A 320 -9.27 -3.19 13.49
CA ALA A 320 -8.86 -2.91 14.86
C ALA A 320 -9.91 -3.49 15.78
N MET A 321 -9.69 -4.73 16.21
CA MET A 321 -10.25 -5.12 17.49
C MET A 321 -9.37 -4.43 18.54
N PRO A 322 -9.96 -3.76 19.56
CA PRO A 322 -9.19 -3.09 20.61
C PRO A 322 -8.25 -4.04 21.37
N CYS A 323 -8.49 -5.35 21.28
CA CYS A 323 -7.67 -6.40 21.88
C CYS A 323 -6.47 -6.88 21.04
N VAL A 324 -6.36 -6.52 19.75
CA VAL A 324 -5.25 -6.97 18.89
C VAL A 324 -4.16 -5.91 18.88
N SER A 325 -3.18 -6.09 19.76
CA SER A 325 -2.07 -5.16 20.02
C SER A 325 -0.93 -5.27 19.01
N SER A 326 -0.69 -6.47 18.46
CA SER A 326 0.26 -6.71 17.37
C SER A 326 -0.12 -8.01 16.65
N ILE A 327 0.15 -8.08 15.34
CA ILE A 327 0.08 -9.32 14.58
C ILE A 327 1.51 -9.61 14.17
N LYS A 328 2.10 -10.62 14.80
CA LYS A 328 3.42 -11.10 14.42
C LYS A 328 3.22 -12.12 13.30
N ASP A 329 3.86 -11.89 12.17
CA ASP A 329 3.98 -12.92 11.14
C ASP A 329 4.80 -14.06 11.75
N GLY A 330 4.28 -15.28 11.67
CA GLY A 330 4.97 -16.47 12.19
C GLY A 330 6.35 -16.56 11.57
N CYS A 331 7.38 -16.54 12.43
CA CYS A 331 8.78 -16.60 12.02
C CYS A 331 9.01 -17.81 11.10
N GLU A 332 9.74 -17.60 9.99
CA GLU A 332 10.37 -18.70 9.28
C GLU A 332 11.24 -19.47 10.28
N VAL A 333 10.98 -20.77 10.40
CA VAL A 333 11.78 -21.66 11.24
C VAL A 333 13.20 -21.64 10.68
N THR A 334 14.10 -20.94 11.38
CA THR A 334 15.53 -21.14 11.21
C THR A 334 15.84 -22.55 11.70
N VAL A 335 15.94 -23.48 10.76
CA VAL A 335 16.46 -24.82 11.03
C VAL A 335 17.91 -24.61 11.45
N LYS A 336 18.18 -24.74 12.75
CA LYS A 336 19.54 -24.96 13.23
C LYS A 336 19.98 -26.30 12.65
N ASP A 337 21.03 -26.24 11.84
CA ASP A 337 21.69 -27.38 11.22
C ASP A 337 22.49 -28.11 12.30
N ASP A 338 21.82 -28.93 13.10
CA ASP A 338 22.47 -29.96 13.90
C ASP A 338 22.47 -31.23 13.04
N GLY A 339 23.65 -31.54 12.51
CA GLY A 339 23.85 -32.63 11.56
C GLY A 339 23.49 -33.99 12.15
N GLU A 340 22.39 -34.58 11.66
CA GLU A 340 22.21 -36.03 11.58
C GLU A 340 21.09 -36.37 10.57
N VAL A 341 21.42 -37.15 9.55
CA VAL A 341 20.48 -37.71 8.57
C VAL A 341 19.84 -38.95 9.19
N PRO A 342 18.49 -39.08 9.24
CA PRO A 342 17.84 -39.98 8.27
C PRO A 342 16.42 -39.60 7.79
N SER A 343 16.27 -39.74 6.47
CA SER A 343 15.15 -40.32 5.71
C SER A 343 13.81 -40.65 6.42
N LYS A 344 12.77 -39.83 6.14
CA LYS A 344 11.48 -40.20 5.49
C LYS A 344 10.48 -39.03 5.64
N LYS A 345 9.91 -38.58 4.52
CA LYS A 345 8.85 -37.56 4.46
C LYS A 345 7.64 -38.00 5.29
N LYS A 346 7.43 -37.41 6.48
CA LYS A 346 6.12 -37.34 7.14
C LYS A 346 5.49 -35.99 6.84
N LYS A 347 4.35 -36.02 6.14
CA LYS A 347 3.45 -34.87 5.95
C LYS A 347 2.85 -34.55 7.32
N LEU A 348 3.28 -33.46 7.98
CA LEU A 348 2.56 -32.95 9.16
C LEU A 348 1.34 -32.15 8.71
N CYS A 349 0.19 -32.49 9.28
CA CYS A 349 -1.09 -31.87 9.02
C CYS A 349 -1.22 -30.56 9.82
N SER A 350 -1.91 -29.58 9.23
CA SER A 350 -1.99 -28.16 9.61
C SER A 350 -2.76 -27.82 10.90
N ALA A 351 -2.91 -28.77 11.85
CA ALA A 351 -3.69 -28.57 13.07
C ALA A 351 -2.86 -28.08 14.28
N ASP A 352 -1.54 -28.29 14.28
CA ASP A 352 -0.72 -28.05 15.47
C ASP A 352 -0.12 -26.64 15.58
N LEU A 353 -0.17 -25.82 14.50
CA LEU A 353 0.42 -24.47 14.49
C LEU A 353 -0.44 -23.39 15.18
N VAL A 354 -1.70 -23.67 15.50
CA VAL A 354 -2.63 -22.67 16.07
C VAL A 354 -2.53 -22.58 17.60
N LYS A 355 -1.88 -23.53 18.27
CA LYS A 355 -1.84 -23.58 19.74
C LYS A 355 -0.71 -22.78 20.41
N SER A 356 0.30 -22.31 19.69
CA SER A 356 1.49 -21.67 20.31
C SER A 356 1.51 -20.14 20.31
N ALA A 357 0.49 -19.46 19.77
CA ALA A 357 0.53 -18.00 19.56
C ALA A 357 -0.22 -17.15 20.61
N PHE A 358 -0.77 -17.74 21.68
CA PHE A 358 -1.55 -17.00 22.67
C PHE A 358 -1.06 -17.26 24.10
N THR A 359 -0.07 -16.50 24.54
CA THR A 359 0.10 -16.19 25.96
C THR A 359 -0.72 -14.96 26.28
N ALA A 360 -1.95 -15.15 26.77
CA ALA A 360 -2.62 -14.13 27.54
C ALA A 360 -1.94 -14.07 28.91
N THR A 361 -1.22 -12.98 29.20
CA THR A 361 -0.92 -12.64 30.60
C THR A 361 -2.20 -12.12 31.25
N PRO A 362 -2.44 -12.45 32.54
CA PRO A 362 -3.69 -12.20 33.25
C PRO A 362 -4.07 -10.73 33.37
#